data_AF-A0A438MXJ2-F1
#
_entry.id   AF-A0A438MXJ2-F1
#
_cell.length_a   1.000
_cell.length_b   1.000
_cell.length_c   1.000
_cell.angle_alpha   90.00
_cell.angle_beta   90.00
_cell.angle_gamma   90.00
#
_symmetry.space_group_name_H-M   'P 1'
#
loop_
_entity.id
_entity.type
_entity.pdbx_description
1 polymer ?
#
loop_
_entity_poly.entity_id
_entity_poly.type
_entity_poly.pdbx_seq_one_letter_code
_entity_poly.pdbx_strand_id
1 'polypeptide(L)' 'MDISNLAPFQKTGMADENRAFVPLENNPEVMTTLVQQLGLSPKLQFHDVWSLTDPSLLAFLPRPAYALLLVFPITST' A
#
# COMPACT_ATOMS: atom_id res chain seq x y z
N MET A 1 -31.21 -29.28 11.31
CA MET A 1 -31.21 -27.80 11.44
C MET A 1 -31.63 -27.27 10.09
N ASP A 2 -32.86 -26.75 10.03
CA ASP A 2 -33.53 -26.39 8.79
C ASP A 2 -33.13 -24.98 8.35
N ILE A 3 -32.51 -24.87 7.17
CA ILE A 3 -32.01 -23.61 6.58
C ILE A 3 -33.03 -22.93 5.66
N SER A 4 -34.23 -23.49 5.53
CA SER A 4 -35.29 -23.00 4.63
C SER A 4 -35.93 -21.67 5.08
N ASN A 5 -35.68 -21.24 6.32
CA ASN A 5 -36.39 -20.13 6.96
C ASN A 5 -35.48 -18.95 7.34
N LEU A 6 -34.28 -18.87 6.76
CA LEU A 6 -33.47 -17.67 6.83
C LEU A 6 -33.96 -16.72 5.74
N ALA A 7 -34.49 -15.57 6.14
CA ALA A 7 -34.77 -14.48 5.21
C ALA A 7 -33.53 -14.25 4.33
N PRO A 8 -33.70 -13.96 3.01
CA PRO A 8 -32.56 -13.60 2.18
C PRO A 8 -31.81 -12.46 2.87
N PHE A 9 -30.49 -12.59 2.99
CA PHE A 9 -29.64 -11.50 3.46
C PHE A 9 -29.91 -10.29 2.58
N GLN A 10 -30.77 -9.39 3.05
CA GLN A 10 -31.02 -8.12 2.39
C GLN A 10 -29.75 -7.30 2.57
N LYS A 11 -28.92 -7.27 1.53
CA LYS A 11 -27.90 -6.24 1.39
C LYS A 11 -28.63 -4.92 1.13
N THR A 12 -29.10 -4.30 2.20
CA THR A 12 -29.62 -2.94 2.19
C THR A 12 -28.51 -2.04 1.64
N GLY A 13 -28.77 -1.44 0.48
CA GLY A 13 -27.95 -0.37 -0.03
C GLY A 13 -28.13 0.87 0.84
N MET A 14 -27.10 1.23 1.59
CA MET A 14 -26.83 2.61 1.99
C MET A 14 -25.49 2.98 1.38
N ALA A 15 -25.54 3.63 0.21
CA ALA A 15 -24.40 4.35 -0.31
C ALA A 15 -24.23 5.62 0.54
N ASP A 16 -23.48 5.50 1.64
CA ASP A 16 -22.53 6.48 2.18
C ASP A 16 -22.10 6.06 3.60
N GLU A 17 -21.54 4.85 3.70
CA GLU A 17 -20.65 4.53 4.80
C GLU A 17 -19.31 5.11 4.36
N ASN A 18 -18.73 6.04 5.11
CA ASN A 18 -17.44 6.68 4.76
C ASN A 18 -16.34 5.60 4.71
N ARG A 19 -16.23 4.91 3.57
CA ARG A 19 -15.31 3.80 3.36
C ARG A 19 -13.90 4.37 3.31
N ALA A 20 -13.23 4.31 4.45
CA ALA A 20 -11.84 4.68 4.57
C ALA A 20 -10.97 3.42 4.64
N PHE A 21 -9.80 3.49 4.03
CA PHE A 21 -8.71 2.57 4.33
C PHE A 21 -7.89 3.12 5.49
N VAL A 22 -7.29 2.21 6.27
CA VAL A 22 -6.29 2.60 7.26
C VAL A 22 -5.08 3.19 6.51
N PRO A 23 -4.52 4.33 6.95
CA PRO A 23 -3.33 4.89 6.34
C PRO A 23 -2.19 3.86 6.35
N LEU A 24 -1.55 3.70 5.19
CA LEU A 24 -0.43 2.78 5.03
C LEU A 24 0.86 3.41 5.58
N GLU A 25 1.59 2.66 6.40
CA GLU A 25 2.91 3.05 6.87
C GLU A 25 3.93 3.05 5.71
N ASN A 26 4.73 4.11 5.60
CA ASN A 26 5.82 4.19 4.64
C ASN A 26 7.05 3.40 5.12
N ASN A 27 6.91 2.08 5.18
CA ASN A 27 7.93 1.14 5.62
C ASN A 27 8.17 0.10 4.51
N PRO A 28 9.43 -0.14 4.08
CA PRO A 28 9.73 -1.01 2.95
C PRO A 28 9.26 -2.46 3.15
N GLU A 29 9.25 -3.00 4.37
CA GLU A 29 8.79 -4.36 4.65
C GLU A 29 7.27 -4.50 4.45
N VAL A 30 6.51 -3.55 5.01
CA VAL A 30 5.04 -3.48 4.86
C VAL A 30 4.67 -3.32 3.39
N MET A 31 5.32 -2.38 2.71
CA MET A 31 5.06 -2.09 1.30
C MET A 31 5.42 -3.25 0.38
N THR A 32 6.57 -3.90 0.59
CA THR A 32 7.00 -5.07 -0.20
C THR A 32 6.02 -6.21 -0.04
N THR A 33 5.60 -6.50 1.20
CA THR A 33 4.61 -7.54 1.48
C THR A 33 3.28 -7.24 0.77
N LEU A 34 2.81 -5.98 0.84
CA LEU A 34 1.57 -5.55 0.19
C LEU A 34 1.62 -5.76 -1.33
N VAL A 35 2.66 -5.25 -2.02
CA VAL A 35 2.70 -5.36 -3.48
C VAL A 35 2.88 -6.80 -3.97
N GLN A 36 3.55 -7.64 -3.19
CA GLN A 36 3.65 -9.07 -3.48
C GLN A 36 2.29 -9.76 -3.34
N GLN A 37 1.49 -9.43 -2.32
CA GLN A 37 0.11 -9.91 -2.18
C GLN A 37 -0.79 -9.45 -3.34
N LEU A 38 -0.51 -8.28 -3.92
CA LEU A 38 -1.17 -7.75 -5.10
C LEU A 38 -0.68 -8.36 -6.42
N GLY A 39 0.30 -9.28 -6.39
CA GLY A 39 0.79 -10.01 -7.56
C GLY A 39 2.05 -9.44 -8.20
N LEU A 40 2.75 -8.50 -7.54
CA LEU A 40 4.06 -8.05 -8.01
C LEU A 40 5.09 -9.18 -7.94
N SER A 41 6.01 -9.21 -8.91
CA SER A 41 7.09 -10.20 -8.93
C SER A 41 7.94 -10.13 -7.65
N PRO A 42 8.28 -11.29 -7.03
CA PRO A 42 9.21 -11.34 -5.89
C PRO A 42 10.63 -10.86 -6.18
N LYS A 43 10.96 -10.58 -7.45
CA LYS A 43 12.23 -9.96 -7.85
C LYS A 43 12.28 -8.46 -7.59
N LEU A 44 11.17 -7.86 -7.17
CA LEU A 44 11.04 -6.45 -6.84
C LEU A 44 10.70 -6.29 -5.36
N GLN A 45 11.25 -5.24 -4.77
CA GLN A 45 11.03 -4.88 -3.36
C GLN A 45 11.22 -3.37 -3.17
N PHE A 46 10.69 -2.85 -2.08
CA PHE A 46 10.92 -1.48 -1.64
C PHE A 46 12.21 -1.38 -0.82
N HIS A 47 12.88 -0.23 -0.91
CA HIS A 47 14.08 0.11 -0.16
C HIS A 47 13.96 1.53 0.39
N ASP A 48 14.49 1.76 1.59
CA ASP A 48 14.61 3.11 2.13
C ASP A 48 15.63 3.93 1.34
N VAL A 49 15.29 5.19 1.10
CA VAL A 49 16.15 6.16 0.42
C VAL A 49 16.55 7.24 1.42
N TRP A 50 17.81 7.21 1.87
CA TRP A 50 18.32 8.17 2.87
C TRP A 50 18.64 9.56 2.30
N SER A 51 18.96 9.64 1.01
CA SER A 51 19.22 10.90 0.32
C SER A 51 18.89 10.79 -1.15
N LEU A 52 18.40 11.89 -1.74
CA LEU A 52 18.12 12.00 -3.17
C LEU A 52 19.29 12.62 -3.96
N THR A 53 20.27 13.19 -3.27
CA THR A 53 21.34 13.98 -3.89
C THR A 53 22.74 13.53 -3.51
N ASP A 54 22.92 12.82 -2.40
CA ASP A 54 24.22 12.30 -2.00
C ASP A 54 24.53 10.99 -2.76
N PRO A 55 25.53 10.97 -3.66
CA PRO A 55 25.85 9.79 -4.45
C PRO A 55 26.27 8.58 -3.60
N SER A 56 26.91 8.81 -2.45
CA SER A 56 27.38 7.73 -1.57
C SER A 56 26.21 6.98 -0.94
N LEU A 57 25.16 7.69 -0.55
CA LEU A 57 23.94 7.11 0.00
C LEU A 57 23.07 6.46 -1.09
N LEU A 58 23.08 6.99 -2.31
CA LEU A 58 22.37 6.42 -3.45
C LEU A 58 23.00 5.13 -4.00
N ALA A 59 24.28 4.90 -3.74
CA ALA A 59 25.02 3.74 -4.23
C ALA A 59 24.58 2.42 -3.57
N PHE A 60 23.95 2.48 -2.39
CA PHE A 60 23.42 1.29 -1.69
C PHE A 60 22.11 0.77 -2.28
N LEU A 61 21.43 1.56 -3.11
CA LEU A 61 20.14 1.18 -3.69
C LEU A 61 20.34 0.23 -4.88
N PRO A 62 19.67 -0.93 -4.91
CA PRO A 62 19.68 -1.80 -6.08
C PRO A 62 19.20 -1.08 -7.34
N ARG A 63 19.82 -1.40 -8.48
CA ARG A 63 19.51 -0.81 -9.78
C ARG A 63 19.13 -1.89 -10.80
N PRO A 64 18.22 -1.59 -11.75
CA PRO A 64 17.52 -0.32 -11.93
C PRO A 64 16.43 -0.07 -10.86
N ALA A 65 16.20 1.20 -10.54
CA ALA A 65 15.06 1.61 -9.71
C ALA A 65 13.88 1.96 -10.63
N TYR A 66 12.73 1.32 -10.42
CA TYR A 66 11.57 1.45 -11.31
C TYR A 66 10.60 2.57 -10.92
N ALA A 67 10.54 2.91 -9.63
CA ALA A 67 9.68 3.95 -9.08
C ALA A 67 10.28 4.53 -7.80
N LEU A 68 9.84 5.74 -7.45
CA LEU A 68 10.12 6.39 -6.17
C LEU A 68 8.79 6.73 -5.51
N LEU A 69 8.56 6.22 -4.30
CA LEU A 69 7.45 6.68 -3.45
C LEU A 69 7.99 7.75 -2.50
N LEU A 70 7.32 8.91 -2.47
CA LEU A 70 7.63 10.00 -1.56
C LEU A 70 6.38 10.34 -0.75
N VAL A 71 6.50 10.27 0.58
CA VAL A 71 5.48 10.77 1.50
C VAL A 71 5.92 12.13 2.00
N PHE A 72 5.05 13.13 1.85
CA PHE A 72 5.30 14.50 2.28
C PHE A 72 4.01 15.12 2.84
N PRO A 73 4.11 16.15 3.71
CA PRO A 73 2.94 16.83 4.24
C PRO A 73 2.15 17.57 3.15
N ILE A 74 0.83 17.42 3.18
CA ILE A 74 -0.09 18.20 2.34
C ILE A 74 -0.62 19.41 3.13
N THR A 75 0.11 20.51 3.13
CA THR A 75 -0.35 21.77 3.75
C THR A 75 -0.93 22.70 2.68
N SER A 76 -2.06 23.38 2.98
CA SER A 76 -2.52 24.51 2.18
C SER A 76 -1.49 25.65 2.25
N THR A 77 -1.07 26.16 1.10
CA THR A 77 -0.20 27.34 1.00
C THR A 77 -0.95 28.60 1.39
#